data_AF-A0A0K2RQA5-F1
#
_entry.id   AF-A0A0K2RQA5-F1
#
_cell.length_a   1.000
_cell.length_b   1.000
_cell.length_c   1.000
_cell.angle_alpha   90.00
_cell.angle_beta   90.00
_cell.angle_gamma   90.00
#
_symmetry.space_group_name_H-M   'P 1'
#
loop_
_entity.id
_entity.type
_entity.pdbx_description
1 polymer ?
#
loop_
_entity_poly.entity_id
_entity_poly.type
_entity_poly.pdbx_seq_one_letter_code
_entity_poly.pdbx_strand_id
1 'polypeptide(L)'
;MTVGVVSVIFVLIIGVTLGALAGFFGGWVDTIIARIGDIFFALPLVLGALVVTQLPFFRENKSVFTVVMVIVMLGWPQMARITRGP
;
A
#
# COMPACT_ATOMS: atom_id res chain seq x y z
N MET A 1 17.70 7.13 -6.32
CA MET A 1 16.71 7.03 -7.41
C MET A 1 16.11 5.62 -7.52
N THR A 2 16.90 4.54 -7.36
CA THR A 2 16.44 3.14 -7.44
C THR A 2 15.27 2.79 -6.51
N VAL A 3 15.29 3.24 -5.25
CA VAL A 3 14.22 2.99 -4.27
C VAL A 3 12.86 3.44 -4.82
N GLY A 4 12.77 4.71 -5.24
CA GLY A 4 11.51 5.30 -5.71
C GLY A 4 10.95 4.61 -6.94
N VAL A 5 11.80 4.27 -7.92
CA VAL A 5 11.38 3.58 -9.14
C VAL A 5 10.82 2.20 -8.82
N VAL A 6 11.54 1.42 -8.02
CA VAL A 6 11.12 0.07 -7.64
C VAL A 6 9.82 0.12 -6.82
N SER A 7 9.74 1.01 -5.84
CA SER A 7 8.53 1.22 -5.05
C SER A 7 7.32 1.57 -5.90
N VAL A 8 7.45 2.52 -6.83
CA VAL A 8 6.34 2.94 -7.70
C VAL A 8 5.85 1.79 -8.57
N ILE A 9 6.75 0.99 -9.14
CA ILE A 9 6.36 -0.19 -9.94
C ILE A 9 5.51 -1.15 -9.11
N PHE A 10 5.94 -1.48 -7.89
CA PHE A 10 5.17 -2.39 -7.02
C PHE A 10 3.84 -1.79 -6.56
N VAL A 11 3.83 -0.50 -6.20
CA VAL A 11 2.61 0.24 -5.84
C VAL A 11 1.61 0.23 -7.00
N LEU A 12 2.08 0.42 -8.23
CA LEU A 12 1.25 0.35 -9.43
C LEU A 12 0.69 -1.05 -9.63
N ILE A 13 1.52 -2.09 -9.58
CA ILE A 13 1.06 -3.47 -9.77
C ILE A 13 -0.04 -3.82 -8.76
N ILE A 14 0.20 -3.56 -7.47
CA ILE A 14 -0.75 -3.92 -6.41
C ILE A 14 -1.99 -3.03 -6.48
N GLY A 15 -1.80 -1.72 -6.57
CA GLY A 15 -2.89 -0.74 -6.61
C GLY A 15 -3.79 -0.93 -7.83
N VAL A 16 -3.22 -1.10 -9.03
CA VAL A 16 -4.00 -1.32 -10.25
C VAL A 16 -4.76 -2.64 -10.18
N THR A 17 -4.13 -3.72 -9.73
CA THR A 17 -4.80 -5.02 -9.63
C THR A 17 -5.97 -4.97 -8.66
N LEU A 18 -5.77 -4.43 -7.45
CA LEU A 18 -6.83 -4.35 -6.45
C LEU A 18 -7.92 -3.34 -6.82
N GLY A 19 -7.55 -2.20 -7.41
CA GLY A 19 -8.50 -1.21 -7.92
C GLY A 19 -9.36 -1.76 -9.05
N ALA A 20 -8.75 -2.46 -10.01
CA ALA A 20 -9.47 -3.13 -11.09
C ALA A 20 -10.39 -4.24 -10.57
N LEU A 21 -9.95 -5.05 -9.59
CA LEU A 21 -10.79 -6.06 -8.95
C LEU A 21 -12.00 -5.43 -8.25
N ALA A 22 -11.78 -4.33 -7.52
CA ALA A 22 -12.87 -3.60 -6.86
C ALA A 22 -13.87 -3.02 -7.86
N GLY A 23 -13.38 -2.37 -8.93
CA GLY A 23 -14.23 -1.79 -9.98
C GLY A 23 -14.95 -2.83 -10.84
N PHE A 24 -14.33 -3.98 -11.11
CA PHE A 24 -14.92 -5.04 -11.93
C PHE A 24 -15.98 -5.86 -11.19
N PHE A 25 -15.68 -6.32 -9.96
CA PHE A 25 -16.59 -7.16 -9.20
C PHE A 25 -17.65 -6.37 -8.42
N GLY A 26 -17.32 -5.12 -8.03
CA GLY A 26 -18.19 -4.30 -7.19
C GLY A 26 -18.58 -4.96 -5.85
N GLY A 27 -19.54 -4.35 -5.15
CA GLY A 27 -20.21 -4.93 -3.98
C GLY A 27 -19.29 -5.28 -2.81
N TRP A 28 -19.18 -6.57 -2.49
CA TRP A 28 -18.47 -7.04 -1.29
C TRP A 28 -16.94 -6.98 -1.44
N VAL A 29 -16.40 -7.29 -2.63
CA VAL A 29 -14.95 -7.21 -2.93
C VAL A 29 -14.49 -5.77 -2.82
N ASP A 30 -15.26 -4.87 -3.41
CA ASP A 30 -15.13 -3.43 -3.33
C ASP A 30 -15.09 -2.95 -1.87
N THR A 31 -16.07 -3.39 -1.06
CA THR A 31 -16.15 -3.04 0.37
C THR A 31 -14.94 -3.54 1.16
N ILE A 32 -14.49 -4.79 0.94
CA ILE A 32 -13.31 -5.36 1.64
C ILE A 32 -12.05 -4.57 1.29
N ILE A 33 -11.81 -4.28 0.01
CA ILE A 33 -10.63 -3.55 -0.43
C ILE A 33 -10.64 -2.12 0.13
N ALA A 34 -11.82 -1.47 0.16
CA ALA A 34 -11.97 -0.15 0.77
C ALA A 34 -11.69 -0.18 2.27
N ARG A 35 -12.28 -1.13 3.01
CA ARG A 35 -12.07 -1.30 4.46
C ARG A 35 -10.60 -1.48 4.80
N ILE A 36 -9.89 -2.32 4.05
CA ILE A 36 -8.46 -2.53 4.26
C ILE A 36 -7.70 -1.23 4.00
N GLY A 37 -7.97 -0.55 2.88
CA GLY A 37 -7.35 0.75 2.59
C GLY A 37 -7.63 1.81 3.66
N ASP A 38 -8.86 1.85 4.17
CA ASP A 38 -9.26 2.76 5.24
C ASP A 38 -8.50 2.49 6.54
N ILE A 39 -8.13 1.24 6.86
CA ILE A 39 -7.28 0.93 8.03
C ILE A 39 -5.88 1.55 7.86
N PHE A 40 -5.31 1.50 6.65
CA PHE A 40 -4.02 2.14 6.37
C PHE A 40 -4.10 3.67 6.46
N PHE A 41 -5.23 4.27 6.10
CA PHE A 41 -5.45 5.72 6.22
C PHE A 41 -5.88 6.17 7.62
N ALA A 42 -6.55 5.30 8.38
CA ALA A 42 -7.00 5.57 9.75
C ALA A 42 -5.82 5.59 10.73
N LEU A 43 -4.74 4.88 10.42
CA LEU A 43 -3.47 5.05 11.10
C LEU A 43 -2.86 6.41 10.70
N PRO A 44 -2.56 7.32 11.64
CA PRO A 44 -1.72 8.47 11.36
C PRO A 44 -0.44 7.99 10.69
N LEU A 45 -0.09 8.54 9.53
CA LEU A 45 1.04 8.10 8.70
C LEU A 45 2.34 7.95 9.53
N VAL A 46 2.50 8.84 10.53
CA VAL A 46 3.59 8.81 11.51
C VAL A 46 3.54 7.59 12.44
N LEU A 47 2.37 7.23 12.98
CA LEU A 47 2.21 6.04 13.83
C LEU A 47 2.40 4.75 13.03
N GLY A 48 1.86 4.68 11.82
CA GLY A 48 2.06 3.55 10.91
C GLY A 48 3.55 3.36 10.58
N ALA A 49 4.24 4.45 10.21
CA ALA A 49 5.68 4.41 9.96
C ALA A 49 6.49 3.96 11.19
N LEU A 50 6.14 4.43 12.39
CA LEU A 50 6.79 4.02 13.64
C LEU A 50 6.61 2.52 13.91
N VAL A 51 5.38 2.00 13.86
CA VAL A 51 5.09 0.58 14.10
C VAL A 51 5.83 -0.29 13.09
N VAL A 52 5.78 0.08 11.81
CA VAL A 52 6.46 -0.67 10.74
C VAL A 52 7.97 -0.67 10.95
N THR A 53 8.58 0.47 11.33
CA THR A 53 10.03 0.50 11.62
C THR A 53 10.44 -0.25 12.90
N GLN A 54 9.50 -0.52 13.81
CA GLN A 54 9.75 -1.31 15.01
C GLN A 54 9.57 -2.81 14.82
N LEU A 55 8.99 -3.26 13.71
CA LEU A 55 8.88 -4.69 13.40
C LEU A 55 10.28 -5.32 13.26
N PRO A 56 10.49 -6.54 13.77
CA PRO A 56 11.81 -7.21 13.76
C PRO A 56 12.45 -7.25 12.37
N PHE A 57 11.63 -7.48 11.34
CA PHE A 57 12.04 -7.54 9.94
C PHE A 57 12.69 -6.25 9.42
N PHE A 58 12.24 -5.10 9.91
CA PHE A 58 12.72 -3.78 9.49
C PHE A 58 13.78 -3.21 10.44
N ARG A 59 13.86 -3.74 11.66
CA ARG A 59 14.76 -3.28 12.72
C ARG A 59 16.20 -3.74 12.51
N GLU A 60 16.40 -4.95 12.00
CA GLU A 60 17.73 -5.53 11.76
C GLU A 60 18.28 -5.21 10.36
N ASN A 61 17.41 -4.96 9.38
CA ASN A 61 17.79 -4.68 7.99
C ASN A 61 17.32 -3.28 7.57
N LYS A 62 18.10 -2.23 7.87
CA LYS A 62 17.91 -0.88 7.29
C LYS A 62 18.39 -0.80 5.83
N SER A 63 17.98 -1.75 5.00
CA SER A 63 18.35 -1.84 3.59
C SER A 63 17.37 -1.09 2.70
N VAL A 64 17.76 -0.82 1.45
CA VAL A 64 16.90 -0.27 0.39
C VAL A 64 15.59 -1.04 0.28
N PHE A 65 15.63 -2.37 0.44
CA PHE A 65 14.44 -3.23 0.38
C PHE A 65 13.40 -2.91 1.45
N THR A 66 13.85 -2.56 2.66
CA THR A 66 12.99 -2.16 3.77
C THR A 66 12.19 -0.92 3.41
N VAL A 67 12.86 0.11 2.91
CA VAL A 67 12.22 1.36 2.49
C VAL A 67 11.22 1.10 1.36
N VAL A 68 11.60 0.24 0.40
CA VAL A 68 10.70 -0.13 -0.70
C VAL A 68 9.41 -0.77 -0.17
N MET A 69 9.52 -1.75 0.72
CA MET A 69 8.38 -2.45 1.32
C MET A 69 7.44 -1.51 2.08
N VAL A 70 7.99 -0.56 2.86
CA VAL A 70 7.18 0.43 3.58
C VAL A 70 6.38 1.30 2.59
N ILE A 71 7.03 1.81 1.56
CA ILE A 71 6.35 2.64 0.55
C ILE A 71 5.27 1.83 -0.16
N VAL A 72 5.54 0.57 -0.50
CA VAL A 72 4.57 -0.30 -1.16
C VAL A 72 3.35 -0.56 -0.27
N MET A 73 3.56 -0.89 1.01
CA MET A 73 2.48 -1.12 1.97
C MET A 73 1.59 0.11 2.21
N LEU A 74 2.16 1.31 2.17
CA LEU A 74 1.41 2.54 2.45
C LEU A 74 0.82 3.18 1.19
N GLY A 75 1.46 2.98 0.03
CA GLY A 75 1.09 3.65 -1.22
C GLY A 75 0.00 2.94 -2.02
N TRP A 76 -0.16 1.62 -1.86
CA TRP A 76 -1.12 0.85 -2.66
C TRP A 76 -2.60 1.28 -2.49
N PRO A 77 -3.12 1.69 -1.31
CA PRO A 77 -4.54 2.03 -1.18
C PRO A 77 -4.91 3.27 -2.00
N GLN A 78 -3.99 4.23 -2.11
CA GLN A 78 -4.19 5.44 -2.90
C GLN A 78 -4.30 5.10 -4.40
N MET A 79 -3.39 4.25 -4.91
CA MET A 79 -3.47 3.81 -6.31
C MET A 79 -4.68 2.92 -6.59
N ALA A 80 -5.07 2.07 -5.63
CA ALA A 80 -6.26 1.24 -5.75
C ALA A 80 -7.53 2.10 -5.89
N ARG A 81 -7.65 3.19 -5.12
CA ARG A 81 -8.77 4.14 -5.25
C ARG A 81 -8.79 4.86 -6.60
N ILE A 82 -7.63 5.28 -7.12
CA ILE A 82 -7.54 5.95 -8.43
C ILE A 82 -7.98 5.00 -9.55
N THR A 83 -7.61 3.73 -9.47
CA THR A 83 -7.88 2.75 -10.53
C THR A 83 -9.30 2.18 -10.49
N ARG A 84 -10.02 2.37 -9.39
CA ARG A 84 -11.36 1.80 -9.15
C ARG A 84 -12.46 2.30 -10.08
N GLY A 85 -12.19 3.37 -10.82
CA GLY A 85 -13.14 4.00 -11.75
C GLY A 85 -14.20 4.84 -11.03
N PRO A 86 -14.92 5.71 -11.76
CA PRO A 86 -16.08 6.44 -11.23
C PRO A 86 -17.28 5.52 -10.95
#